data_AF-A0A2J4XUS3-F1
#
_entry.id   AF-A0A2J4XUS3-F1
#
_cell.length_a   1.000
_cell.length_b   1.000
_cell.length_c   1.000
_cell.angle_alpha   90.00
_cell.angle_beta   90.00
_cell.angle_gamma   90.00
#
_symmetry.space_group_name_H-M   'P 1'
#
loop_
_entity.id
_entity.type
_entity.pdbx_description
1 polymer ?
#
loop_
_entity_poly.entity_id
_entity_poly.type
_entity_poly.pdbx_seq_one_letter_code
_entity_poly.pdbx_strand_id
1 'polypeptide(L)'
;DINRLCEAWRRPETVVVHEQFWTAQAKFSDIVLPVTTSLEREDIGSGGHDGFMIAMSAQIPPVGEARDDYAIFCDLAERLGCGERFSEGRDAGQWLREIYEASRPRAREEGIALPSFDEFWRQGVLEYSAPEKPQVFLADFRADPQRYPLSTPSGQIELFSE
;
A
#
# COMPACT_ATOMS: atom_id res chain seq x y z
N ASP A 1 15.49 9.95 19.90
CA ASP A 1 16.92 10.33 19.97
C ASP A 1 17.62 9.75 18.75
N ILE A 2 18.13 10.61 17.86
CA ILE A 2 18.78 10.20 16.60
C ILE A 2 20.18 9.65 16.86
N ASN A 3 20.91 10.14 17.86
CA ASN A 3 22.26 9.65 18.16
C ASN A 3 22.22 8.21 18.65
N ARG A 4 21.25 7.89 19.52
CA ARG A 4 21.00 6.52 19.97
C ARG A 4 20.59 5.60 18.82
N LEU A 5 19.85 6.10 17.83
CA LEU A 5 19.53 5.34 16.61
C LEU A 5 20.79 5.06 15.79
N CYS A 6 21.68 6.05 15.59
CA CYS A 6 22.94 5.84 14.86
C CYS A 6 23.84 4.77 15.51
N GLU A 7 23.88 4.71 16.84
CA GLU A 7 24.60 3.64 17.56
C GLU A 7 23.96 2.27 17.34
N ALA A 8 22.63 2.19 17.40
CA ALA A 8 21.89 0.95 17.18
C ALA A 8 22.00 0.47 15.72
N TRP A 9 21.99 1.39 14.76
CA TRP A 9 22.04 1.11 13.32
C TRP A 9 23.33 0.41 12.88
N ARG A 10 24.40 0.54 13.66
CA ARG A 10 25.70 -0.11 13.40
C ARG A 10 25.83 -1.51 14.02
N ARG A 11 24.80 -1.99 14.72
CA ARG A 11 24.82 -3.32 15.37
C ARG A 11 24.54 -4.50 14.43
N PRO A 12 23.64 -4.40 13.43
CA PRO A 12 23.47 -5.47 12.46
C PRO A 12 24.76 -5.74 11.68
N GLU A 13 24.99 -7.00 11.29
CA GLU A 13 26.15 -7.37 10.48
C GLU A 13 26.08 -6.82 9.05
N THR A 14 24.87 -6.73 8.50
CA THR A 14 24.61 -6.22 7.15
C THR A 14 23.30 -5.44 7.14
N VAL A 15 23.32 -4.26 6.55
CA VAL A 15 22.14 -3.42 6.27
C VAL A 15 21.98 -3.27 4.76
N VAL A 16 20.86 -3.78 4.24
CA VAL A 16 20.46 -3.63 2.84
C VAL A 16 19.24 -2.72 2.78
N VAL A 17 19.23 -1.75 1.85
CA VAL A 17 18.13 -0.83 1.66
C VAL A 17 17.75 -0.75 0.18
N HIS A 18 16.45 -0.74 -0.08
CA HIS A 18 15.85 -0.39 -1.36
C HIS A 18 15.46 1.08 -1.29
N GLU A 19 16.00 1.90 -2.19
CA GLU A 19 15.88 3.35 -2.05
C GLU A 19 15.91 4.06 -3.39
N GLN A 20 15.09 5.11 -3.49
CA GLN A 20 14.92 5.95 -4.68
C GLN A 20 15.89 7.15 -4.66
N PHE A 21 16.30 7.59 -3.46
CA PHE A 21 17.12 8.79 -3.26
C PHE A 21 18.32 8.57 -2.33
N TRP A 22 19.37 9.38 -2.42
CA TRP A 22 20.52 9.28 -1.51
C TRP A 22 20.23 9.82 -0.08
N THR A 23 19.29 9.19 0.62
CA THR A 23 18.81 9.54 1.96
C THR A 23 19.86 9.24 3.04
N ALA A 24 19.59 9.69 4.29
CA ALA A 24 20.44 9.34 5.42
C ALA A 24 20.46 7.81 5.68
N GLN A 25 19.39 7.08 5.38
CA GLN A 25 19.36 5.64 5.53
C GLN A 25 20.24 4.94 4.48
N ALA A 26 20.15 5.35 3.21
CA ALA A 26 21.07 4.89 2.17
C ALA A 26 22.54 5.16 2.51
N LYS A 27 22.85 6.34 3.08
CA LYS A 27 24.21 6.70 3.51
C LYS A 27 24.80 5.79 4.58
N PHE A 28 23.95 5.18 5.39
CA PHE A 28 24.36 4.34 6.51
C PHE A 28 24.09 2.85 6.25
N SER A 29 23.87 2.45 4.99
CA SER A 29 23.64 1.05 4.59
C SER A 29 24.85 0.48 3.86
N ASP A 30 25.06 -0.83 3.98
CA ASP A 30 26.16 -1.54 3.32
C ASP A 30 25.86 -1.78 1.83
N ILE A 31 24.59 -2.03 1.50
CA ILE A 31 24.12 -2.25 0.13
C ILE A 31 22.89 -1.38 -0.11
N VAL A 32 22.92 -0.61 -1.20
CA VAL A 32 21.80 0.19 -1.68
C VAL A 32 21.35 -0.36 -3.02
N LEU A 33 20.08 -0.76 -3.11
CA LEU A 33 19.44 -1.19 -4.35
C LEU A 33 18.59 -0.03 -4.89
N PRO A 34 18.89 0.51 -6.09
CA PRO A 34 18.14 1.63 -6.65
C PRO A 34 16.76 1.15 -7.08
N VAL A 35 15.71 1.79 -6.56
CA VAL A 35 14.32 1.44 -6.91
C VAL A 35 13.58 2.55 -7.62
N THR A 36 12.56 2.20 -8.38
CA THR A 36 11.72 3.16 -9.11
C THR A 36 10.89 4.02 -8.17
N THR A 37 10.58 5.25 -8.57
CA THR A 37 9.49 6.04 -7.99
C THR A 37 8.14 5.56 -8.53
N SER A 38 7.03 6.01 -7.95
CA SER A 38 5.68 5.71 -8.45
C SER A 38 5.40 6.26 -9.86
N LEU A 39 6.18 7.23 -10.33
CA LEU A 39 6.04 7.78 -11.69
C LEU A 39 6.72 6.91 -12.76
N GLU A 40 7.50 5.91 -12.34
CA GLU A 40 8.29 5.04 -13.21
C GLU A 40 7.71 3.62 -13.34
N ARG A 41 6.58 3.34 -12.67
CA ARG A 41 5.92 2.02 -12.67
C ARG A 41 4.40 2.15 -12.75
N GLU A 42 3.76 1.03 -13.02
CA GLU A 42 2.31 0.91 -13.03
C GLU A 42 1.79 0.48 -11.66
N ASP A 43 0.66 1.05 -11.22
CA ASP A 43 0.00 0.72 -9.95
C ASP A 43 -1.51 1.09 -9.96
N ILE A 44 -2.23 0.78 -8.89
CA ILE A 44 -3.60 1.24 -8.62
C ILE A 44 -3.62 1.95 -7.26
N GLY A 45 -4.03 3.22 -7.24
CA GLY A 45 -4.21 3.99 -6.02
C GLY A 45 -5.68 4.11 -5.63
N SER A 46 -6.05 3.71 -4.41
CA SER A 46 -7.38 3.95 -3.83
C SER A 46 -7.32 3.87 -2.30
N GLY A 47 -7.82 4.89 -1.61
CA GLY A 47 -7.91 4.93 -0.15
C GLY A 47 -9.35 4.82 0.35
N GLY A 48 -9.55 4.28 1.55
CA GLY A 48 -10.89 4.05 2.13
C GLY A 48 -11.70 5.32 2.45
N HIS A 49 -11.07 6.49 2.37
CA HIS A 49 -11.73 7.80 2.51
C HIS A 49 -11.57 8.67 1.27
N ASP A 50 -10.95 8.13 0.21
CA ASP A 50 -10.77 8.84 -1.04
C ASP A 50 -12.04 8.72 -1.88
N GLY A 51 -12.41 9.80 -2.56
CA GLY A 51 -13.49 9.77 -3.54
C GLY A 51 -13.08 9.12 -4.87
N PHE A 52 -11.90 8.51 -4.96
CA PHE A 52 -11.31 8.10 -6.24
C PHE A 52 -10.56 6.77 -6.14
N MET A 53 -10.56 6.07 -7.26
CA MET A 53 -9.58 5.04 -7.61
C MET A 53 -8.85 5.49 -8.88
N ILE A 54 -7.53 5.41 -8.88
CA ILE A 54 -6.66 5.96 -9.91
C ILE A 54 -5.84 4.82 -10.51
N ALA A 55 -5.87 4.69 -11.83
CA ALA A 55 -4.92 3.85 -12.57
C ALA A 55 -3.62 4.64 -12.71
N MET A 56 -2.62 4.27 -11.93
CA MET A 56 -1.33 4.95 -11.89
C MET A 56 -0.44 4.36 -12.98
N SER A 57 -0.54 4.88 -14.21
CA SER A 57 0.36 4.47 -15.28
C SER A 57 1.77 5.04 -15.09
N ALA A 58 2.79 4.32 -15.59
CA ALA A 58 4.16 4.83 -15.63
C ALA A 58 4.22 6.08 -16.53
N GLN A 59 4.64 7.21 -15.97
CA GLN A 59 4.73 8.49 -16.67
C GLN A 59 6.07 8.67 -17.39
N ILE A 60 7.12 8.03 -16.88
CA ILE A 60 8.45 8.00 -17.47
C ILE A 60 9.03 6.57 -17.35
N PRO A 61 10.00 6.17 -18.18
CA PRO A 61 10.72 4.92 -17.96
C PRO A 61 11.59 5.01 -16.68
N PRO A 62 11.96 3.87 -16.07
CA PRO A 62 12.90 3.83 -14.96
C PRO A 62 14.18 4.62 -15.23
N VAL A 63 14.62 5.40 -14.24
CA VAL A 63 15.79 6.28 -14.37
C VAL A 63 17.07 5.52 -14.01
N GLY A 64 18.05 5.56 -14.92
CA GLY A 64 19.34 4.92 -14.71
C GLY A 64 19.22 3.40 -14.63
N GLU A 65 19.67 2.83 -13.52
CA GLU A 65 19.60 1.38 -13.24
C GLU A 65 18.50 1.04 -12.22
N ALA A 66 17.60 1.98 -11.92
CA ALA A 66 16.49 1.74 -11.01
C ALA A 66 15.59 0.62 -11.54
N ARG A 67 15.14 -0.25 -10.63
CA ARG A 67 14.22 -1.35 -10.92
C ARG A 67 13.02 -1.27 -9.99
N ASP A 68 11.87 -1.75 -10.45
CA ASP A 68 10.73 -1.90 -9.55
C ASP A 68 11.04 -2.90 -8.43
N ASP A 69 10.57 -2.62 -7.22
CA ASP A 69 10.76 -3.46 -6.05
C ASP A 69 10.30 -4.89 -6.31
N TYR A 70 9.14 -5.05 -6.98
CA TYR A 70 8.63 -6.36 -7.37
C TYR A 70 9.62 -7.14 -8.22
N ALA A 71 10.23 -6.49 -9.23
CA ALA A 71 11.21 -7.13 -10.10
C ALA A 71 12.48 -7.52 -9.34
N ILE A 72 12.96 -6.69 -8.40
CA ILE A 72 14.11 -7.02 -7.55
C ILE A 72 13.80 -8.23 -6.67
N PHE A 73 12.61 -8.28 -6.05
CA PHE A 73 12.25 -9.41 -5.20
C PHE A 73 11.98 -10.69 -6.00
N CYS A 74 11.43 -10.62 -7.22
CA CYS A 74 11.36 -11.76 -8.13
C CYS A 74 12.75 -12.36 -8.40
N ASP A 75 13.71 -11.50 -8.78
CA ASP A 75 15.11 -11.88 -9.01
C ASP A 75 15.77 -12.54 -7.79
N LEU A 76 15.50 -12.02 -6.59
CA LEU A 76 16.00 -12.60 -5.34
C LEU A 76 15.32 -13.95 -5.05
N ALA A 77 14.01 -14.04 -5.24
CA ALA A 77 13.25 -15.26 -5.04
C ALA A 77 13.70 -16.38 -5.98
N GLU A 78 14.01 -16.06 -7.24
CA GLU A 78 14.61 -17.00 -8.19
C GLU A 78 15.95 -17.55 -7.67
N ARG A 79 16.85 -16.68 -7.20
CA ARG A 79 18.14 -17.07 -6.63
C ARG A 79 18.01 -17.91 -5.36
N LEU A 80 16.92 -17.72 -4.60
CA LEU A 80 16.59 -18.49 -3.41
C LEU A 80 15.80 -19.78 -3.71
N GLY A 81 15.47 -20.04 -4.98
CA GLY A 81 14.74 -21.24 -5.40
C GLY A 81 13.23 -21.21 -5.07
N CYS A 82 12.66 -20.03 -4.82
CA CYS A 82 11.24 -19.84 -4.52
C CYS A 82 10.52 -18.88 -5.48
N GLY A 83 11.11 -18.60 -6.65
CA GLY A 83 10.58 -17.68 -7.67
C GLY A 83 9.12 -17.91 -8.02
N GLU A 84 8.74 -19.13 -8.45
CA GLU A 84 7.34 -19.42 -8.80
C GLU A 84 6.37 -19.23 -7.64
N ARG A 85 6.78 -19.57 -6.40
CA ARG A 85 5.93 -19.37 -5.23
C ARG A 85 5.78 -17.89 -4.88
N PHE A 86 6.82 -17.09 -5.13
CA PHE A 86 6.81 -15.65 -4.86
C PHE A 86 5.95 -14.90 -5.89
N SER A 87 6.18 -15.14 -7.18
CA SER A 87 5.49 -14.42 -8.25
C SER A 87 4.12 -15.02 -8.60
N GLU A 88 3.88 -16.28 -8.22
CA GLU A 88 2.78 -17.11 -8.70
C GLU A 88 2.70 -17.17 -10.23
N GLY A 89 3.84 -17.02 -10.90
CA GLY A 89 3.91 -16.94 -12.36
C GLY A 89 3.33 -15.64 -12.95
N ARG A 90 3.09 -14.62 -12.13
CA ARG A 90 2.53 -13.33 -12.57
C ARG A 90 3.61 -12.25 -12.66
N ASP A 91 3.51 -11.40 -13.67
CA ASP A 91 4.19 -10.11 -13.69
C ASP A 91 3.40 -9.04 -12.90
N ALA A 92 3.97 -7.84 -12.76
CA ALA A 92 3.32 -6.75 -12.03
C ALA A 92 1.97 -6.36 -12.63
N GLY A 93 1.85 -6.27 -13.96
CA GLY A 93 0.60 -5.91 -14.64
C GLY A 93 -0.49 -6.97 -14.46
N GLN A 94 -0.11 -8.25 -14.45
CA GLN A 94 -1.01 -9.35 -14.14
C GLN A 94 -1.49 -9.30 -12.68
N TRP A 95 -0.63 -8.92 -11.74
CA TRP A 95 -1.05 -8.67 -10.36
C TRP A 95 -2.04 -7.53 -10.24
N LEU A 96 -1.82 -6.40 -10.94
CA LEU A 96 -2.75 -5.28 -10.91
C LEU A 96 -4.14 -5.68 -11.41
N ARG A 97 -4.21 -6.48 -12.49
CA ARG A 97 -5.47 -7.01 -12.99
C ARG A 97 -6.13 -7.96 -11.99
N GLU A 98 -5.38 -8.88 -11.40
CA GLU A 98 -5.90 -9.82 -10.40
C GLU A 98 -6.48 -9.08 -9.19
N ILE A 99 -5.73 -8.13 -8.62
CA ILE A 99 -6.15 -7.34 -7.46
C ILE A 99 -7.42 -6.54 -7.78
N TYR A 100 -7.48 -5.90 -8.96
CA TYR A 100 -8.65 -5.17 -9.41
C TYR A 100 -9.87 -6.09 -9.52
N GLU A 101 -9.77 -7.22 -10.24
CA GLU A 101 -10.89 -8.13 -10.43
C GLU A 101 -11.34 -8.77 -9.11
N ALA A 102 -10.41 -9.12 -8.21
CA ALA A 102 -10.69 -9.64 -6.88
C ALA A 102 -11.42 -8.62 -5.98
N SER A 103 -11.28 -7.32 -6.24
CA SER A 103 -11.97 -6.26 -5.49
C SER A 103 -13.45 -6.08 -5.87
N ARG A 104 -13.85 -6.52 -7.07
CA ARG A 104 -15.18 -6.24 -7.64
C ARG A 104 -16.36 -6.81 -6.85
N PRO A 105 -16.30 -8.03 -6.28
CA PRO A 105 -17.39 -8.54 -5.45
C PRO A 105 -17.69 -7.63 -4.26
N ARG A 106 -16.65 -7.21 -3.54
CA ARG A 106 -16.78 -6.31 -2.39
C ARG A 106 -17.29 -4.93 -2.82
N ALA A 107 -16.74 -4.37 -3.89
CA ALA A 107 -17.21 -3.08 -4.41
C ALA A 107 -18.72 -3.12 -4.72
N ARG A 108 -19.20 -4.24 -5.29
CA ARG A 108 -20.63 -4.43 -5.56
C ARG A 108 -21.48 -4.51 -4.29
N GLU A 109 -21.01 -5.16 -3.23
CA GLU A 109 -21.69 -5.20 -1.93
C GLU A 109 -21.82 -3.80 -1.31
N GLU A 110 -20.82 -2.94 -1.55
CA GLU A 110 -20.79 -1.54 -1.14
C GLU A 110 -21.53 -0.60 -2.12
N GLY A 111 -22.18 -1.14 -3.17
CA GLY A 111 -22.94 -0.37 -4.16
C GLY A 111 -22.09 0.38 -5.19
N ILE A 112 -20.79 0.08 -5.28
CA ILE A 112 -19.84 0.67 -6.21
C ILE A 112 -19.77 -0.18 -7.48
N ALA A 113 -20.08 0.41 -8.62
CA ALA A 113 -19.98 -0.24 -9.92
C ALA A 113 -18.58 -0.05 -10.52
N LEU A 114 -17.72 -1.06 -10.37
CA LEU A 114 -16.41 -1.07 -11.05
C LEU A 114 -16.55 -1.50 -12.52
N PRO A 115 -16.03 -0.72 -13.50
CA PRO A 115 -15.98 -1.12 -14.90
C PRO A 115 -15.02 -2.30 -15.12
N SER A 116 -14.83 -2.76 -16.37
CA SER A 116 -13.76 -3.75 -16.62
C SER A 116 -12.39 -3.13 -16.34
N PHE A 117 -11.38 -3.96 -16.02
CA PHE A 117 -10.01 -3.47 -15.82
C PHE A 117 -9.54 -2.62 -17.02
N ASP A 118 -9.75 -3.07 -18.24
CA ASP A 118 -9.28 -2.35 -19.44
C ASP A 118 -9.99 -1.00 -19.61
N GLU A 119 -11.27 -0.92 -19.24
CA GLU A 119 -12.02 0.33 -19.28
C GLU A 119 -11.54 1.30 -18.18
N PHE A 120 -11.37 0.82 -16.95
CA PHE A 120 -10.79 1.58 -15.85
C PHE A 120 -9.39 2.11 -16.21
N TRP A 121 -8.51 1.24 -16.72
CA TRP A 121 -7.14 1.59 -17.08
C TRP A 121 -7.09 2.68 -18.17
N ARG A 122 -7.99 2.59 -19.15
CA ARG A 122 -8.12 3.61 -20.20
C ARG A 122 -8.71 4.93 -19.67
N GLN A 123 -9.64 4.88 -18.72
CA GLN A 123 -10.25 6.07 -18.10
C GLN A 123 -9.26 6.80 -17.18
N GLY A 124 -8.33 6.08 -16.56
CA GLY A 124 -7.29 6.65 -15.69
C GLY A 124 -7.79 6.96 -14.27
N VAL A 125 -9.06 7.29 -14.11
CA VAL A 125 -9.68 7.57 -12.80
C VAL A 125 -11.13 7.10 -12.78
N LEU A 126 -11.52 6.52 -11.65
CA LEU A 126 -12.90 6.22 -11.29
C LEU A 126 -13.25 7.05 -10.06
N GLU A 127 -14.32 7.86 -10.15
CA GLU A 127 -14.83 8.64 -9.03
C GLU A 127 -15.98 7.91 -8.33
N TYR A 128 -15.91 7.83 -7.00
CA TYR A 128 -16.95 7.25 -6.16
C TYR A 128 -18.01 8.29 -5.84
N SER A 129 -19.25 7.82 -5.66
CA SER A 129 -20.32 8.69 -5.17
C SER A 129 -20.05 9.09 -3.73
N ALA A 130 -20.19 10.38 -3.44
CA ALA A 130 -20.12 10.86 -2.07
C ALA A 130 -21.23 10.21 -1.22
N PRO A 131 -20.95 9.89 0.06
CA PRO A 131 -21.98 9.33 0.93
C PRO A 131 -23.11 10.34 1.16
N GLU A 132 -24.36 9.86 1.15
CA GLU A 132 -25.54 10.71 1.35
C GLU A 132 -25.57 11.42 2.70
N LYS A 133 -24.92 10.81 3.72
CA LYS A 133 -24.84 11.32 5.08
C LYS A 133 -23.40 11.48 5.49
N PRO A 134 -23.06 12.54 6.25
CA PRO A 134 -21.72 12.69 6.80
C PRO A 134 -21.45 11.55 7.79
N GLN A 135 -20.25 10.97 7.70
CA GLN A 135 -19.75 10.08 8.74
C GLN A 135 -19.31 10.93 9.94
N VAL A 136 -20.05 10.84 11.04
CA VAL A 136 -19.70 11.52 12.30
C VAL A 136 -19.07 10.51 13.25
N PHE A 137 -17.78 10.69 13.53
CA PHE A 137 -17.03 9.80 14.41
C PHE A 137 -17.72 9.70 15.78
N LEU A 138 -17.92 8.46 16.26
CA LEU A 138 -18.57 8.13 17.54
C LEU A 138 -20.03 8.61 17.69
N ALA A 139 -20.74 8.93 16.61
CA ALA A 139 -22.14 9.34 16.70
C ALA A 139 -23.03 8.27 17.38
N ASP A 140 -22.85 7.01 17.02
CA ASP A 140 -23.65 5.90 17.57
C ASP A 140 -23.31 5.65 19.05
N PHE A 141 -22.02 5.66 19.42
CA PHE A 141 -21.59 5.56 20.82
C PHE A 141 -22.14 6.72 21.66
N ARG A 142 -22.13 7.95 21.13
CA ARG A 142 -22.72 9.12 21.79
C ARG A 142 -24.23 8.96 21.96
N ALA A 143 -24.92 8.39 20.97
CA ALA A 143 -26.36 8.22 20.98
C ALA A 143 -26.80 7.11 21.95
N ASP A 144 -26.08 5.98 21.97
CA ASP A 144 -26.36 4.83 22.83
C ASP A 144 -25.08 4.02 23.13
N PRO A 145 -24.35 4.34 24.21
CA PRO A 145 -23.08 3.70 24.53
C PRO A 145 -23.23 2.27 25.05
N GLN A 146 -24.43 1.84 25.46
CA GLN A 146 -24.67 0.45 25.89
C GLN A 146 -24.89 -0.46 24.68
N ARG A 147 -25.60 0.04 23.66
CA ARG A 147 -25.83 -0.68 22.40
C ARG A 147 -24.61 -0.67 21.49
N TYR A 148 -23.84 0.42 21.49
CA TYR A 148 -22.66 0.60 20.66
C TYR A 148 -21.41 0.83 21.53
N PRO A 149 -21.02 -0.13 22.39
CA PRO A 149 -19.89 0.04 23.30
C PRO A 149 -18.57 0.15 22.52
N LEU A 150 -17.60 0.84 23.12
CA LEU A 150 -16.23 0.84 22.59
C LEU A 150 -15.57 -0.53 22.80
N SER A 151 -14.45 -0.77 22.11
CA SER A 151 -13.66 -2.00 22.23
C SER A 151 -12.79 -2.06 23.49
N THR A 152 -13.06 -1.20 24.48
CA THR A 152 -12.37 -1.20 25.78
C THR A 152 -13.00 -2.23 26.72
N PRO A 153 -12.26 -2.74 27.74
CA PRO A 153 -12.81 -3.64 28.75
C PRO A 153 -14.11 -3.14 29.40
N SER A 154 -14.18 -1.83 29.68
CA SER A 154 -15.37 -1.19 30.23
C SER A 154 -16.47 -0.89 29.21
N GLY A 155 -16.20 -0.99 27.91
CA GLY A 155 -17.08 -0.52 26.83
C GLY A 155 -17.19 1.00 26.73
N GLN A 156 -16.42 1.76 27.51
CA GLN A 156 -16.46 3.22 27.63
C GLN A 156 -15.10 3.86 27.36
N ILE A 157 -15.05 5.20 27.42
CA ILE A 157 -13.78 5.93 27.40
C ILE A 157 -13.10 5.73 28.76
N GLU A 158 -11.93 5.10 28.73
CA GLU A 158 -11.16 4.82 29.95
C GLU A 158 -10.27 6.02 30.31
N LEU A 159 -10.67 6.76 31.34
CA LEU A 159 -9.82 7.81 31.93
C LEU A 159 -8.65 7.21 32.73
N PHE A 160 -8.81 5.96 33.15
CA PHE A 160 -7.81 5.12 33.79
C PHE A 160 -7.96 3.71 33.20
N SER A 161 -6.85 3.11 32.79
CA SER A 161 -6.79 1.75 32.26
C SER A 161 -6.00 0.89 33.25
N GLU A 162 -6.61 -0.21 33.70
CA GLU A 162 -6.01 -1.17 34.66
C GLU A 162 -4.94 -2.05 34.04
#